data_AF-A0A9W9DE87-F1
#
_entry.id   AF-A0A9W9DE87-F1
#
_cell.length_a   1.000
_cell.length_b   1.000
_cell.length_c   1.000
_cell.angle_alpha   90.00
_cell.angle_beta   90.00
_cell.angle_gamma   90.00
#
_symmetry.space_group_name_H-M   'P 1'
#
loop_
_entity.id
_entity.type
_entity.pdbx_description
1 polymer ?
#
loop_
_entity_poly.entity_id
_entity_poly.type
_entity_poly.pdbx_seq_one_letter_code
_entity_poly.pdbx_strand_id
1 'polypeptide(L)'
;MPRTLPSAVDDPTSVSSSGRPPSTQHYPQSPPYSHSLQSAVLQEEYSPPHSHSLQSAGTNLRRAPPSSRDPQSPPHSHSLQSAGTDLRRAPPSSRDRHLRFRHRYQNAGASIPGYYSNSEATEKSVDAALGTLMQHAHDGDERLLTLVQLLCSEAHGTPARRRTYGQRYVLSRWRNPLRACSNLHPLLTNPKFDDPPTVWQEYYTQYIHALPKGVRINTETGVPVYGDVVASRLLARLRPSNSHYRAEFNIAVINLFIYRGQFRQLVQDGQVWIPHIADVYHTFQPEGRADWCTISVLDVARHFAKCGVSIEEIENFVEPWIEEFAKSSVLPYEFSLFTRSVTVYFLRI
;
A
#
# COMPACT_ATOMS: atom_id res chain seq x y z
N MET A 1 38.41 59.78 30.85
CA MET A 1 38.96 61.11 30.48
C MET A 1 40.26 61.28 31.25
N PRO A 2 41.39 61.63 30.62
CA PRO A 2 41.65 61.85 29.17
C PRO A 2 41.66 60.49 28.38
N ARG A 3 41.92 60.31 27.07
CA ARG A 3 42.70 61.01 26.01
C ARG A 3 44.25 60.80 26.13
N THR A 4 45.06 60.51 25.10
CA THR A 4 44.91 60.66 23.62
C THR A 4 45.62 59.54 22.81
N LEU A 5 45.32 59.47 21.50
CA LEU A 5 45.95 58.74 20.35
C LEU A 5 47.41 59.17 20.03
N PRO A 6 48.14 58.68 18.98
CA PRO A 6 47.82 57.70 17.89
C PRO A 6 48.70 56.42 17.97
N SER A 7 49.06 55.59 16.96
CA SER A 7 49.00 55.50 15.47
C SER A 7 48.93 53.99 15.07
N ALA A 8 48.63 53.47 13.85
CA ALA A 8 48.63 53.90 12.43
C ALA A 8 49.98 53.78 11.66
N VAL A 9 50.10 52.75 10.79
CA VAL A 9 50.77 52.73 9.45
C VAL A 9 50.59 51.36 8.75
N ASP A 10 49.96 51.43 7.57
CA ASP A 10 50.08 50.71 6.30
C ASP A 10 50.05 49.17 6.09
N ASP A 11 49.38 48.86 4.97
CA ASP A 11 49.25 47.61 4.20
C ASP A 11 50.60 47.21 3.52
N PRO A 12 50.80 45.97 3.04
CA PRO A 12 50.57 45.79 1.60
C PRO A 12 50.06 44.41 1.14
N THR A 13 48.90 44.42 0.48
CA THR A 13 48.57 43.74 -0.78
C THR A 13 49.46 42.56 -1.21
N SER A 14 48.93 41.34 -1.09
CA SER A 14 49.42 40.17 -1.83
C SER A 14 48.34 39.65 -2.80
N VAL A 15 48.48 39.98 -4.09
CA VAL A 15 47.64 39.41 -5.15
C VAL A 15 48.02 37.94 -5.37
N SER A 16 47.04 37.03 -5.37
CA SER A 16 47.27 35.63 -5.77
C SER A 16 46.16 35.13 -6.69
N SER A 17 46.53 34.84 -7.93
CA SER A 17 45.61 34.46 -9.02
C SER A 17 45.14 33.01 -8.89
N SER A 18 43.83 32.79 -8.96
CA SER A 18 43.21 31.47 -9.15
C SER A 18 42.16 31.53 -10.26
N GLY A 19 42.62 31.49 -11.51
CA GLY A 19 41.75 31.41 -12.68
C GLY A 19 41.03 30.06 -12.73
N ARG A 20 39.73 30.06 -12.42
CA ARG A 20 38.89 28.85 -12.48
C ARG A 20 38.29 28.71 -13.88
N PRO A 21 38.64 27.69 -14.68
CA PRO A 21 38.05 27.52 -16.01
C PRO A 21 36.55 27.16 -15.91
N PRO A 22 35.72 27.60 -16.86
CA PRO A 22 34.32 27.19 -16.90
C PRO A 22 34.24 25.70 -17.26
N SER A 23 33.79 24.88 -16.31
CA SER A 23 33.50 23.47 -16.58
C SER A 23 32.21 23.35 -17.38
N THR A 24 32.31 23.40 -18.71
CA THR A 24 31.20 23.14 -19.64
C THR A 24 30.68 21.71 -19.43
N GLN A 25 29.62 21.56 -18.64
CA GLN A 25 28.94 20.28 -18.49
C GLN A 25 28.20 19.92 -19.77
N HIS A 26 28.86 19.12 -20.62
CA HIS A 26 28.16 18.32 -21.61
C HIS A 26 27.25 17.33 -20.89
N TYR A 27 25.98 17.70 -20.74
CA TYR A 27 24.92 16.72 -20.53
C TYR A 27 24.91 15.78 -21.75
N PRO A 28 24.97 14.46 -21.57
CA PRO A 28 24.70 13.53 -22.66
C PRO A 28 23.25 13.75 -23.09
N GLN A 29 23.03 14.10 -24.35
CA GLN A 29 21.69 14.20 -24.90
C GLN A 29 21.03 12.82 -24.86
N SER A 30 19.93 12.69 -24.14
CA SER A 30 19.07 11.51 -24.22
C SER A 30 18.64 11.31 -25.68
N PRO A 31 18.70 10.08 -26.23
CA PRO A 31 18.28 9.86 -27.60
C PRO A 31 16.78 10.18 -27.77
N PRO A 32 16.37 10.83 -28.88
CA PRO A 32 14.96 11.09 -29.13
C PRO A 32 14.23 9.76 -29.35
N TYR A 33 13.18 9.51 -28.56
CA TYR A 33 12.28 8.37 -28.76
C TYR A 33 11.36 8.64 -29.96
N SER A 34 11.91 8.45 -31.16
CA SER A 34 11.21 8.57 -32.44
C SER A 34 10.25 7.39 -32.67
N HIS A 35 9.15 7.34 -31.93
CA HIS A 35 8.04 6.43 -32.27
C HIS A 35 7.29 6.98 -33.49
N SER A 36 7.78 6.57 -34.66
CA SER A 36 7.19 6.87 -35.96
C SER A 36 5.75 6.35 -36.04
N LEU A 37 4.80 7.27 -36.28
CA LEU A 37 3.48 6.90 -36.79
C LEU A 37 3.65 6.39 -38.23
N GLN A 38 3.49 5.08 -38.44
CA GLN A 38 3.30 4.52 -39.77
C GLN A 38 2.00 3.74 -39.83
N SER A 39 1.00 4.40 -40.42
CA SER A 39 -0.26 3.79 -40.82
C SER A 39 -0.01 2.74 -41.91
N ALA A 40 -0.25 1.47 -41.60
CA ALA A 40 -0.39 0.42 -42.62
C ALA A 40 -1.87 0.29 -42.98
N VAL A 41 -2.28 0.93 -44.08
CA VAL A 41 -3.61 0.71 -44.66
C VAL A 41 -3.61 -0.63 -45.40
N LEU A 42 -4.51 -1.53 -45.00
CA LEU A 42 -5.05 -2.56 -45.90
C LEU A 42 -6.57 -2.61 -45.75
N GLN A 43 -7.24 -2.73 -46.88
CA GLN A 43 -8.69 -2.79 -47.00
C GLN A 43 -9.10 -4.22 -47.35
N GLU A 44 -9.93 -4.84 -46.50
CA GLU A 44 -10.95 -5.83 -46.87
C GLU A 44 -12.09 -5.53 -45.88
N GLU A 45 -13.21 -4.89 -46.24
CA GLU A 45 -14.19 -5.23 -47.30
C GLU A 45 -14.77 -6.64 -47.14
N TYR A 46 -15.75 -6.78 -46.24
CA TYR A 46 -16.88 -7.68 -46.45
C TYR A 46 -18.14 -7.16 -45.76
N SER A 47 -19.29 -7.27 -46.43
CA SER A 47 -20.59 -6.73 -45.97
C SER A 47 -21.46 -7.78 -45.25
N PRO A 48 -22.41 -7.35 -44.37
CA PRO A 48 -23.19 -8.25 -43.52
C PRO A 48 -24.49 -8.76 -44.16
N PRO A 49 -25.05 -9.91 -43.71
CA PRO A 49 -26.41 -10.34 -44.05
C PRO A 49 -27.43 -10.18 -42.89
N HIS A 50 -28.52 -9.48 -43.21
CA HIS A 50 -29.91 -9.73 -42.80
C HIS A 50 -30.34 -9.77 -41.32
N SER A 51 -31.05 -8.70 -40.96
CA SER A 51 -32.12 -8.68 -39.96
C SER A 51 -33.24 -9.69 -40.29
N HIS A 52 -33.78 -10.36 -39.26
CA HIS A 52 -35.11 -10.98 -39.33
C HIS A 52 -35.98 -10.48 -38.17
N SER A 53 -37.05 -9.76 -38.54
CA SER A 53 -38.15 -9.42 -37.64
C SER A 53 -39.38 -10.20 -38.08
N LEU A 54 -39.95 -10.99 -37.18
CA LEU A 54 -41.31 -11.52 -37.32
C LEU A 54 -42.04 -11.43 -35.98
N GLN A 55 -43.34 -11.19 -36.08
CA GLN A 55 -44.24 -10.91 -34.96
C GLN A 55 -45.11 -12.12 -34.62
N SER A 56 -45.81 -11.99 -33.49
CA SER A 56 -47.21 -12.39 -33.27
C SER A 56 -47.46 -13.55 -32.28
N ALA A 57 -48.62 -13.44 -31.62
CA ALA A 57 -49.36 -14.40 -30.77
C ALA A 57 -48.56 -15.32 -29.81
N GLY A 58 -48.79 -15.36 -28.49
CA GLY A 58 -49.86 -14.76 -27.68
C GLY A 58 -50.95 -15.77 -27.30
N THR A 59 -51.02 -16.14 -26.01
CA THR A 59 -52.16 -16.82 -25.37
C THR A 59 -52.10 -16.63 -23.85
N ASN A 60 -53.25 -16.41 -23.22
CA ASN A 60 -53.37 -16.40 -21.76
C ASN A 60 -53.58 -17.82 -21.23
N LEU A 61 -52.93 -18.22 -20.12
CA LEU A 61 -53.46 -19.33 -19.29
C LEU A 61 -53.07 -19.28 -17.81
N ARG A 62 -53.79 -18.41 -17.10
CA ARG A 62 -54.12 -18.46 -15.65
C ARG A 62 -54.04 -19.85 -15.01
N ARG A 63 -53.08 -20.09 -14.10
CA ARG A 63 -53.28 -20.94 -12.90
C ARG A 63 -52.33 -20.54 -11.77
N ALA A 64 -52.85 -20.60 -10.54
CA ALA A 64 -52.11 -20.49 -9.28
C ALA A 64 -52.72 -21.51 -8.27
N PRO A 65 -52.33 -21.48 -6.98
CA PRO A 65 -51.61 -22.54 -6.25
C PRO A 65 -52.60 -23.58 -5.62
N PRO A 66 -52.26 -24.43 -4.60
CA PRO A 66 -51.00 -24.60 -3.87
C PRO A 66 -50.57 -26.07 -3.63
N SER A 67 -49.45 -26.26 -2.92
CA SER A 67 -49.37 -27.24 -1.83
C SER A 67 -48.22 -26.92 -0.87
N SER A 68 -48.48 -26.88 0.43
CA SER A 68 -47.46 -26.83 1.49
C SER A 68 -47.14 -28.27 1.94
N ARG A 69 -45.90 -28.53 2.36
CA ARG A 69 -45.53 -29.76 3.07
C ARG A 69 -44.64 -29.47 4.28
N ASP A 70 -44.84 -30.28 5.31
CA ASP A 70 -44.37 -30.04 6.67
C ASP A 70 -42.88 -30.33 6.91
N PRO A 71 -42.27 -29.69 7.92
CA PRO A 71 -40.94 -30.07 8.39
C PRO A 71 -40.99 -31.38 9.18
N GLN A 72 -40.12 -32.34 8.84
CA GLN A 72 -39.90 -33.54 9.66
C GLN A 72 -38.79 -33.31 10.70
N SER A 73 -39.12 -33.56 11.97
CA SER A 73 -38.17 -33.53 13.09
C SER A 73 -37.35 -34.82 13.17
N PRO A 74 -36.01 -34.76 13.33
CA PRO A 74 -35.21 -35.90 13.77
C PRO A 74 -35.23 -36.02 15.32
N PRO A 75 -35.56 -37.20 15.89
CA PRO A 75 -35.59 -37.41 17.34
C PRO A 75 -34.32 -38.08 17.92
N HIS A 76 -34.34 -38.27 19.24
CA HIS A 76 -33.46 -39.10 20.09
C HIS A 76 -32.09 -38.56 20.52
N SER A 77 -32.11 -37.96 21.71
CA SER A 77 -30.97 -37.89 22.63
C SER A 77 -30.43 -39.29 22.96
N HIS A 78 -29.12 -39.49 22.85
CA HIS A 78 -28.42 -40.59 23.51
C HIS A 78 -27.41 -40.04 24.51
N SER A 79 -27.61 -40.35 25.79
CA SER A 79 -26.70 -39.98 26.87
C SER A 79 -25.58 -41.01 26.99
N LEU A 80 -24.33 -40.58 26.78
CA LEU A 80 -23.15 -41.41 26.99
C LEU A 80 -22.22 -40.77 28.02
N GLN A 81 -22.44 -41.20 29.27
CA GLN A 81 -21.44 -41.57 30.27
C GLN A 81 -20.10 -40.83 30.26
N SER A 82 -19.91 -40.05 31.33
CA SER A 82 -18.65 -39.49 31.82
C SER A 82 -17.45 -40.45 31.66
N ALA A 83 -16.47 -40.05 30.85
CA ALA A 83 -15.10 -40.53 30.92
C ALA A 83 -14.22 -39.46 31.57
N GLY A 84 -13.37 -39.84 32.53
CA GLY A 84 -12.55 -38.92 33.29
C GLY A 84 -11.57 -38.14 32.39
N THR A 85 -11.75 -36.82 32.31
CA THR A 85 -10.81 -35.95 31.59
C THR A 85 -9.65 -35.57 32.49
N ASP A 86 -8.57 -36.34 32.40
CA ASP A 86 -7.27 -35.93 32.92
C ASP A 86 -6.90 -34.57 32.29
N LEU A 87 -6.87 -33.52 33.11
CA LEU A 87 -6.57 -32.15 32.69
C LEU A 87 -5.06 -31.98 32.45
N ARG A 88 -4.54 -32.72 31.46
CA ARG A 88 -3.18 -32.64 30.94
C ARG A 88 -3.00 -31.30 30.20
N ARG A 89 -2.87 -30.25 31.02
CA ARG A 89 -2.81 -28.82 30.67
C ARG A 89 -2.10 -28.60 29.33
N ALA A 90 -2.89 -28.31 28.30
CA ALA A 90 -2.37 -28.07 26.96
C ALA A 90 -1.24 -27.02 26.99
N PRO A 91 -0.14 -27.21 26.27
CA PRO A 91 0.94 -26.24 26.25
C PRO A 91 0.39 -24.89 25.75
N PRO A 92 0.70 -23.76 26.42
CA PRO A 92 0.11 -22.46 26.07
C PRO A 92 0.44 -22.13 24.61
N SER A 93 -0.59 -21.66 23.90
CA SER A 93 -0.53 -21.41 22.47
C SER A 93 0.65 -20.50 22.10
N SER A 94 1.19 -20.62 20.88
CA SER A 94 2.27 -19.72 20.43
C SER A 94 1.85 -18.23 20.55
N ARG A 95 0.56 -17.96 20.34
CA ARG A 95 -0.09 -16.66 20.52
C ARG A 95 -0.05 -16.17 21.98
N ASP A 96 -0.34 -17.03 22.95
CA ASP A 96 -0.18 -16.73 24.39
C ASP A 96 1.26 -16.42 24.78
N ARG A 97 2.22 -17.19 24.26
CA ARG A 97 3.64 -16.95 24.51
C ARG A 97 4.05 -15.56 24.05
N HIS A 98 3.65 -15.15 22.83
CA HIS A 98 3.93 -13.81 22.30
C HIS A 98 3.26 -12.68 23.10
N LEU A 99 2.01 -12.85 23.55
CA LEU A 99 1.32 -11.84 24.36
C LEU A 99 1.98 -11.64 25.73
N ARG A 100 2.37 -12.73 26.41
CA ARG A 100 3.10 -12.66 27.70
C ARG A 100 4.51 -12.08 27.52
N PHE A 101 5.15 -12.31 26.38
CA PHE A 101 6.44 -11.70 26.04
C PHE A 101 6.30 -10.16 25.92
N ARG A 102 5.30 -9.68 25.17
CA ARG A 102 5.07 -8.23 24.95
C ARG A 102 4.89 -7.43 26.24
N HIS A 103 4.22 -7.97 27.26
CA HIS A 103 4.04 -7.25 28.53
C HIS A 103 5.31 -7.16 29.39
N ARG A 104 6.24 -8.12 29.27
CA ARG A 104 7.47 -8.14 30.08
C ARG A 104 8.55 -7.16 29.58
N TYR A 105 8.43 -6.68 28.34
CA TYR A 105 9.42 -5.82 27.69
C TYR A 105 8.86 -4.46 27.23
N GLN A 106 7.84 -3.96 27.93
CA GLN A 106 7.61 -2.51 27.93
C GLN A 106 8.82 -1.85 28.60
N ASN A 107 9.41 -0.84 27.95
CA ASN A 107 10.69 -0.23 28.33
C ASN A 107 11.93 -1.09 28.00
N ALA A 108 11.94 -1.82 26.88
CA ALA A 108 13.07 -2.66 26.48
C ALA A 108 14.40 -1.88 26.33
N GLY A 109 14.32 -0.58 26.00
CA GLY A 109 15.46 0.32 25.88
C GLY A 109 15.92 0.97 27.19
N ALA A 110 15.35 0.63 28.35
CA ALA A 110 15.70 1.26 29.63
C ALA A 110 17.14 0.98 30.08
N SER A 111 17.76 -0.09 29.57
CA SER A 111 19.18 -0.42 29.76
C SER A 111 20.13 0.36 28.85
N ILE A 112 19.62 1.17 27.91
CA ILE A 112 20.40 1.84 26.88
C ILE A 112 20.41 3.35 27.17
N PRO A 113 21.55 3.93 27.59
CA PRO A 113 21.65 5.35 27.93
C PRO A 113 21.14 6.25 26.81
N GLY A 114 20.17 7.12 27.12
CA GLY A 114 19.60 8.07 26.17
C GLY A 114 18.59 7.49 25.16
N TYR A 115 18.26 6.19 25.16
CA TYR A 115 17.36 5.62 24.14
C TYR A 115 15.97 6.28 24.08
N TYR A 116 15.41 6.64 25.24
CA TYR A 116 14.15 7.39 25.36
C TYR A 116 14.31 8.91 25.31
N SER A 117 15.51 9.42 25.04
CA SER A 117 15.79 10.85 24.94
C SER A 117 15.30 11.43 23.62
N ASN A 118 14.90 12.70 23.68
CA ASN A 118 14.68 13.56 22.51
C ASN A 118 15.77 14.65 22.37
N SER A 119 16.84 14.58 23.18
CA SER A 119 17.93 15.56 23.17
C SER A 119 19.08 15.14 22.25
N GLU A 120 19.45 16.04 21.32
CA GLU A 120 20.57 15.87 20.40
C GLU A 120 21.90 15.59 21.12
N ALA A 121 22.07 16.13 22.33
CA ALA A 121 23.26 15.91 23.17
C ALA A 121 23.48 14.42 23.55
N THR A 122 22.45 13.58 23.49
CA THR A 122 22.55 12.14 23.79
C THR A 122 22.82 11.25 22.58
N GLU A 123 22.74 11.77 21.36
CA GLU A 123 22.78 10.97 20.12
C GLU A 123 24.04 10.12 19.99
N LYS A 124 25.22 10.71 20.18
CA LYS A 124 26.50 9.98 20.09
C LYS A 124 26.62 8.80 21.07
N SER A 125 26.00 8.91 22.25
CA SER A 125 25.98 7.81 23.23
C SER A 125 25.00 6.72 22.84
N VAL A 126 23.88 7.09 22.22
CA VAL A 126 22.85 6.16 21.71
C VAL A 126 23.37 5.40 20.49
N ASP A 127 24.03 6.10 19.55
CA ASP A 127 24.66 5.51 18.36
C ASP A 127 25.70 4.46 18.72
N ALA A 128 26.59 4.77 19.66
CA ALA A 128 27.61 3.84 20.13
C ALA A 128 27.00 2.61 20.82
N ALA A 129 26.09 2.83 21.78
CA ALA A 129 25.47 1.74 22.53
C ALA A 129 24.62 0.82 21.62
N LEU A 130 23.82 1.39 20.71
CA LEU A 130 23.04 0.62 19.76
C LEU A 130 23.90 -0.03 18.68
N GLY A 131 24.98 0.63 18.23
CA GLY A 131 25.93 0.08 17.26
C GLY A 131 26.60 -1.20 17.77
N THR A 132 27.19 -1.16 18.96
CA THR A 132 27.79 -2.34 19.60
C THR A 132 26.76 -3.44 19.85
N LEU A 133 25.57 -3.09 20.34
CA LEU A 133 24.49 -4.04 20.62
C LEU A 133 23.99 -4.73 19.34
N MET A 134 23.85 -3.99 18.23
CA MET A 134 23.54 -4.56 16.92
C MET A 134 24.67 -5.42 16.37
N GLN A 135 25.94 -5.03 16.53
CA GLN A 135 27.07 -5.80 16.03
C GLN A 135 27.11 -7.19 16.69
N HIS A 136 27.04 -7.28 18.02
CA HIS A 136 27.01 -8.57 18.71
C HIS A 136 25.77 -9.41 18.36
N ALA A 137 24.63 -8.77 18.09
CA ALA A 137 23.44 -9.45 17.57
C ALA A 137 23.60 -9.96 16.13
N HIS A 138 24.48 -9.36 15.32
CA HIS A 138 24.92 -9.87 14.02
C HIS A 138 25.99 -10.97 14.15
N ASP A 139 26.89 -10.87 15.13
CA ASP A 139 27.96 -11.84 15.42
C ASP A 139 27.42 -13.18 15.99
N GLY A 140 26.15 -13.22 16.39
CA GLY A 140 25.43 -14.45 16.79
C GLY A 140 24.87 -14.47 18.21
N ASP A 141 24.94 -13.38 18.98
CA ASP A 141 24.34 -13.34 20.32
C ASP A 141 22.80 -13.35 20.23
N GLU A 142 22.18 -14.51 20.49
CA GLU A 142 20.73 -14.70 20.49
C GLU A 142 19.97 -13.79 21.47
N ARG A 143 20.60 -13.41 22.60
CA ARG A 143 19.97 -12.57 23.63
C ARG A 143 19.93 -11.12 23.17
N LEU A 144 21.02 -10.63 22.59
CA LEU A 144 21.08 -9.28 22.01
C LEU A 144 20.25 -9.20 20.73
N LEU A 145 20.22 -10.26 19.90
CA LEU A 145 19.29 -10.39 18.77
C LEU A 145 17.83 -10.30 19.22
N THR A 146 17.46 -11.01 20.29
CA THR A 146 16.12 -10.91 20.90
C THR A 146 15.84 -9.49 21.39
N LEU A 147 16.84 -8.82 22.00
CA LEU A 147 16.70 -7.43 22.45
C LEU A 147 16.51 -6.46 21.28
N VAL A 148 17.28 -6.55 20.18
CA VAL A 148 17.06 -5.69 19.00
C VAL A 148 15.66 -5.92 18.40
N GLN A 149 15.19 -7.17 18.32
CA GLN A 149 13.84 -7.47 17.85
C GLN A 149 12.75 -6.83 18.74
N LEU A 150 12.94 -6.80 20.06
CA LEU A 150 12.05 -6.09 21.00
C LEU A 150 12.08 -4.57 20.79
N LEU A 151 13.26 -3.97 20.67
CA LEU A 151 13.44 -2.54 20.40
C LEU A 151 12.79 -2.14 19.06
N CYS A 152 12.94 -2.97 18.02
CA CYS A 152 12.27 -2.78 16.73
C CYS A 152 10.74 -2.83 16.89
N SER A 153 10.21 -3.79 17.63
CA SER A 153 8.77 -3.96 17.87
C SER A 153 8.18 -2.75 18.60
N GLU A 154 8.89 -2.23 19.60
CA GLU A 154 8.52 -1.03 20.36
C GLU A 154 8.58 0.25 19.51
N ALA A 155 9.64 0.42 18.71
CA ALA A 155 9.79 1.54 17.80
C ALA A 155 8.74 1.53 16.68
N HIS A 156 8.40 0.35 16.13
CA HIS A 156 7.29 0.20 15.18
C HIS A 156 5.93 0.54 15.81
N GLY A 157 5.67 0.09 17.05
CA GLY A 157 4.46 0.41 17.81
C GLY A 157 4.35 1.89 18.20
N THR A 158 5.47 2.60 18.29
CA THR A 158 5.47 4.04 18.60
C THR A 158 5.09 4.88 17.38
N PRO A 159 4.08 5.77 17.46
CA PRO A 159 3.69 6.65 16.35
C PRO A 159 4.86 7.54 15.91
N ALA A 160 5.04 7.74 14.59
CA ALA A 160 6.23 8.40 14.03
C ALA A 160 6.58 9.75 14.70
N ARG A 161 5.59 10.62 14.92
CA ARG A 161 5.74 11.93 15.60
C ARG A 161 6.13 11.86 17.09
N ARG A 162 6.17 10.67 17.68
CA ARG A 162 6.56 10.40 19.09
C ARG A 162 7.82 9.53 19.20
N ARG A 163 8.45 9.13 18.08
CA ARG A 163 9.64 8.27 18.12
C ARG A 163 10.86 9.05 18.63
N THR A 164 11.44 8.54 19.70
CA THR A 164 12.69 9.04 20.29
C THR A 164 13.87 8.81 19.35
N TYR A 165 15.03 9.41 19.64
CA TYR A 165 16.19 9.24 18.77
C TYR A 165 16.59 7.76 18.62
N GLY A 166 16.73 7.03 19.73
CA GLY A 166 17.09 5.60 19.70
C GLY A 166 16.11 4.74 18.91
N GLN A 167 14.81 5.02 19.00
CA GLN A 167 13.79 4.33 18.20
C GLN A 167 13.93 4.62 16.69
N ARG A 168 14.31 5.86 16.31
CA ARG A 168 14.60 6.19 14.89
C ARG A 168 15.88 5.51 14.41
N TYR A 169 16.94 5.52 15.24
CA TYR A 169 18.21 4.85 14.92
C TYR A 169 18.00 3.35 14.70
N VAL A 170 17.32 2.65 15.62
CA VAL A 170 17.05 1.20 15.51
C VAL A 170 16.39 0.86 14.18
N LEU A 171 15.30 1.55 13.83
CA LEU A 171 14.55 1.30 12.59
C LEU A 171 15.35 1.62 11.31
N SER A 172 16.31 2.55 11.37
CA SER A 172 17.12 2.94 10.20
C SER A 172 18.35 2.04 9.98
N ARG A 173 19.03 1.64 11.06
CA ARG A 173 20.31 0.91 11.02
C ARG A 173 20.15 -0.61 11.05
N TRP A 174 19.19 -1.16 11.79
CA TRP A 174 19.09 -2.61 11.98
C TRP A 174 18.85 -3.35 10.66
N ARG A 175 19.56 -4.46 10.46
CA ARG A 175 19.30 -5.44 9.40
C ARG A 175 19.15 -6.80 10.08
N ASN A 176 18.16 -7.60 9.72
CA ASN A 176 17.96 -8.88 10.39
C ASN A 176 19.00 -9.92 9.89
N PRO A 177 19.95 -10.39 10.73
CA PRO A 177 20.97 -11.35 10.30
C PRO A 177 20.37 -12.67 9.81
N LEU A 178 19.20 -13.07 10.33
CA LEU A 178 18.50 -14.28 9.90
C LEU A 178 18.02 -14.24 8.44
N ARG A 179 18.03 -13.07 7.79
CA ARG A 179 17.82 -12.94 6.33
C ARG A 179 19.09 -13.14 5.51
N ALA A 180 20.27 -12.87 6.09
CA ALA A 180 21.54 -13.01 5.39
C ALA A 180 21.97 -14.48 5.21
N CYS A 181 21.61 -15.37 6.15
CA CYS A 181 21.96 -16.78 6.08
C CYS A 181 21.26 -17.57 4.95
N SER A 182 20.32 -16.97 4.22
CA SER A 182 19.58 -17.59 3.11
C SER A 182 20.39 -17.58 1.80
N ASN A 183 21.61 -18.13 1.83
CA ASN A 183 22.62 -18.11 0.73
C ASN A 183 22.19 -18.76 -0.61
N LEU A 184 20.96 -19.24 -0.75
CA LEU A 184 20.46 -19.92 -1.96
C LEU A 184 19.95 -18.96 -3.03
N HIS A 185 19.62 -17.71 -2.68
CA HIS A 185 19.28 -16.67 -3.65
C HIS A 185 19.87 -15.32 -3.20
N PRO A 186 20.30 -14.46 -4.14
CA PRO A 186 20.59 -13.07 -3.80
C PRO A 186 19.33 -12.41 -3.22
N LEU A 187 19.50 -11.65 -2.13
CA LEU A 187 18.40 -10.91 -1.52
C LEU A 187 18.00 -9.78 -2.46
N LEU A 188 16.79 -9.83 -3.03
CA LEU A 188 16.29 -8.74 -3.86
C LEU A 188 16.18 -7.48 -3.00
N THR A 189 16.79 -6.39 -3.51
CA THR A 189 16.67 -5.07 -2.88
C THR A 189 15.20 -4.66 -2.93
N ASN A 190 14.68 -4.10 -1.83
CA ASN A 190 13.29 -3.66 -1.76
C ASN A 190 13.00 -2.64 -2.90
N PRO A 191 12.05 -2.91 -3.80
CA PRO A 191 11.80 -2.06 -4.98
C PRO A 191 11.44 -0.62 -4.61
N LYS A 192 11.84 0.30 -5.49
CA LYS A 192 11.49 1.71 -5.41
C LYS A 192 10.02 1.92 -5.79
N PHE A 193 9.48 3.05 -5.37
CA PHE A 193 8.10 3.45 -5.64
C PHE A 193 7.74 3.46 -7.14
N ASP A 194 8.70 3.87 -7.97
CA ASP A 194 8.58 4.07 -9.41
C ASP A 194 9.01 2.83 -10.23
N ASP A 195 9.59 1.81 -9.59
CA ASP A 195 9.94 0.55 -10.26
C ASP A 195 8.68 -0.13 -10.83
N PRO A 196 8.76 -0.78 -12.01
CA PRO A 196 7.61 -1.33 -12.72
C PRO A 196 6.98 -2.54 -11.99
N PRO A 197 5.70 -2.87 -12.27
CA PRO A 197 5.00 -3.98 -11.62
C PRO A 197 5.69 -5.34 -11.71
N THR A 198 6.51 -5.59 -12.73
CA THR A 198 7.33 -6.81 -12.90
C THR A 198 8.35 -6.99 -11.77
N VAL A 199 9.12 -5.95 -11.44
CA VAL A 199 10.10 -5.95 -10.34
C VAL A 199 9.41 -6.15 -8.99
N TRP A 200 8.20 -5.61 -8.83
CA TRP A 200 7.38 -5.85 -7.65
C TRP A 200 6.82 -7.28 -7.58
N GLN A 201 6.43 -7.89 -8.70
CA GLN A 201 5.99 -9.29 -8.75
C GLN A 201 7.13 -10.25 -8.38
N GLU A 202 8.33 -10.03 -8.91
CA GLU A 202 9.54 -10.80 -8.59
C GLU A 202 9.83 -10.72 -7.08
N TYR A 203 9.88 -9.49 -6.53
CA TYR A 203 10.06 -9.26 -5.10
C TYR A 203 9.00 -9.95 -4.23
N TYR A 204 7.72 -9.85 -4.59
CA TYR A 204 6.64 -10.53 -3.85
C TYR A 204 6.65 -12.05 -4.00
N THR A 205 7.24 -12.59 -5.06
CA THR A 205 7.48 -14.04 -5.22
C THR A 205 8.54 -14.52 -4.21
N GLN A 206 9.64 -13.78 -4.04
CA GLN A 206 10.65 -14.09 -3.01
C GLN A 206 10.15 -13.81 -1.58
N TYR A 207 9.28 -12.81 -1.41
CA TYR A 207 8.83 -12.31 -0.09
C TYR A 207 7.30 -12.28 0.05
N ILE A 208 6.66 -13.45 0.00
CA ILE A 208 5.21 -13.63 0.12
C ILE A 208 4.61 -12.95 1.37
N HIS A 209 5.34 -12.84 2.47
CA HIS A 209 4.89 -12.14 3.69
C HIS A 209 4.80 -10.60 3.55
N ALA A 210 5.30 -10.03 2.45
CA ALA A 210 5.20 -8.62 2.11
C ALA A 210 4.09 -8.33 1.08
N LEU A 211 3.35 -9.35 0.64
CA LEU A 211 2.31 -9.26 -0.38
C LEU A 211 1.19 -8.29 0.05
N PRO A 212 0.73 -7.36 -0.82
CA PRO A 212 -0.37 -6.47 -0.50
C PRO A 212 -1.71 -7.21 -0.35
N LYS A 213 -2.64 -6.64 0.43
CA LYS A 213 -4.03 -7.12 0.48
C LYS A 213 -4.66 -7.13 -0.91
N GLY A 214 -5.58 -8.08 -1.14
CA GLY A 214 -6.24 -8.29 -2.43
C GLY A 214 -5.37 -8.92 -3.52
N VAL A 215 -4.04 -8.94 -3.39
CA VAL A 215 -3.17 -9.59 -4.37
C VAL A 215 -3.21 -11.09 -4.16
N ARG A 216 -3.70 -11.83 -5.16
CA ARG A 216 -3.77 -13.29 -5.15
C ARG A 216 -2.42 -13.91 -5.49
N ILE A 217 -2.24 -15.14 -5.05
CA ILE A 217 -1.17 -16.04 -5.50
C ILE A 217 -1.81 -17.05 -6.46
N ASN A 218 -1.23 -17.25 -7.64
CA ASN A 218 -1.63 -18.32 -8.54
C ASN A 218 -1.24 -19.67 -7.90
N THR A 219 -2.21 -20.56 -7.72
CA THR A 219 -2.05 -21.82 -6.97
C THR A 219 -1.23 -22.90 -7.68
N GLU A 220 -1.01 -22.75 -8.99
CA GLU A 220 -0.27 -23.71 -9.82
C GLU A 220 1.23 -23.36 -9.86
N THR A 221 1.55 -22.07 -9.85
CA THR A 221 2.92 -21.53 -10.01
C THR A 221 3.52 -21.00 -8.71
N GLY A 222 2.70 -20.67 -7.71
CA GLY A 222 3.13 -19.97 -6.49
C GLY A 222 3.45 -18.49 -6.68
N VAL A 223 3.28 -17.94 -7.89
CA VAL A 223 3.62 -16.55 -8.25
C VAL A 223 2.42 -15.62 -8.00
N PRO A 224 2.62 -14.37 -7.52
CA PRO A 224 1.55 -13.38 -7.42
C PRO A 224 0.90 -13.07 -8.78
N VAL A 225 -0.42 -12.91 -8.82
CA VAL A 225 -1.16 -12.59 -10.05
C VAL A 225 -0.75 -11.19 -10.57
N TYR A 226 -0.25 -11.11 -11.80
CA TYR A 226 0.35 -9.88 -12.33
C TYR A 226 -0.62 -8.68 -12.36
N GLY A 227 -1.87 -8.88 -12.81
CA GLY A 227 -2.88 -7.82 -12.85
C GLY A 227 -3.18 -7.23 -11.46
N ASP A 228 -3.25 -8.07 -10.44
CA ASP A 228 -3.42 -7.66 -9.05
C ASP A 228 -2.22 -6.82 -8.56
N VAL A 229 -0.99 -7.17 -8.97
CA VAL A 229 0.21 -6.37 -8.68
C VAL A 229 0.15 -5.03 -9.40
N VAL A 230 -0.24 -4.99 -10.68
CA VAL A 230 -0.44 -3.74 -11.45
C VAL A 230 -1.43 -2.82 -10.72
N ALA A 231 -2.62 -3.32 -10.38
CA ALA A 231 -3.65 -2.56 -9.68
C ALA A 231 -3.19 -2.03 -8.31
N SER A 232 -2.56 -2.90 -7.50
CA SER A 232 -2.02 -2.52 -6.19
C SER A 232 -0.94 -1.42 -6.30
N ARG A 233 -0.13 -1.46 -7.36
CA ARG A 233 0.93 -0.46 -7.61
C ARG A 233 0.37 0.85 -8.15
N LEU A 234 -0.62 0.80 -9.04
CA LEU A 234 -1.34 1.96 -9.56
C LEU A 234 -2.00 2.74 -8.41
N LEU A 235 -2.82 2.07 -7.59
CA LEU A 235 -3.44 2.68 -6.41
C LEU A 235 -2.38 3.25 -5.44
N ALA A 236 -1.28 2.52 -5.23
CA ALA A 236 -0.22 2.97 -4.33
C ALA A 236 0.56 4.19 -4.85
N ARG A 237 0.50 4.50 -6.16
CA ARG A 237 1.01 5.74 -6.77
C ARG A 237 0.00 6.89 -6.69
N LEU A 238 -1.28 6.63 -6.96
CA LEU A 238 -2.34 7.65 -7.01
C LEU A 238 -2.84 8.10 -5.62
N ARG A 239 -2.68 7.28 -4.57
CA ARG A 239 -3.15 7.62 -3.21
C ARG A 239 -2.56 8.93 -2.64
N PRO A 240 -3.26 9.62 -1.71
CA PRO A 240 -2.77 10.83 -1.08
C PRO A 240 -1.43 10.65 -0.36
N SER A 241 -0.53 11.62 -0.55
CA SER A 241 0.71 11.70 0.23
C SER A 241 0.42 11.96 1.71
N ASN A 242 -0.51 12.86 2.03
CA ASN A 242 -0.96 13.13 3.39
C ASN A 242 -1.73 11.92 3.98
N SER A 243 -1.34 11.44 5.16
CA SER A 243 -1.96 10.29 5.83
C SER A 243 -3.42 10.50 6.25
N HIS A 244 -3.85 11.75 6.48
CA HIS A 244 -5.21 12.06 6.93
C HIS A 244 -6.25 11.64 5.87
N TYR A 245 -6.01 11.96 4.60
CA TYR A 245 -6.94 11.66 3.50
C TYR A 245 -6.93 10.20 3.03
N ARG A 246 -5.94 9.38 3.42
CA ARG A 246 -5.78 8.01 2.87
C ARG A 246 -6.93 7.07 3.23
N ALA A 247 -7.58 7.27 4.37
CA ALA A 247 -8.72 6.42 4.77
C ALA A 247 -9.93 6.68 3.86
N GLU A 248 -10.34 7.94 3.74
CA GLU A 248 -11.46 8.35 2.89
C GLU A 248 -11.20 8.06 1.40
N PHE A 249 -10.00 8.38 0.90
CA PHE A 249 -9.63 8.08 -0.48
C PHE A 249 -9.73 6.57 -0.78
N ASN A 250 -9.23 5.71 0.10
CA ASN A 250 -9.35 4.26 -0.09
C ASN A 250 -10.81 3.78 -0.06
N ILE A 251 -11.68 4.38 0.78
CA ILE A 251 -13.11 4.07 0.81
C ILE A 251 -13.79 4.52 -0.50
N ALA A 252 -13.49 5.72 -1.01
CA ALA A 252 -14.01 6.22 -2.27
C ALA A 252 -13.51 5.41 -3.48
N VAL A 253 -12.24 4.94 -3.48
CA VAL A 253 -11.70 3.98 -4.47
C VAL A 253 -12.45 2.66 -4.44
N ILE A 254 -12.66 2.06 -3.26
CA ILE A 254 -13.42 0.80 -3.14
C ILE A 254 -14.84 1.00 -3.65
N ASN A 255 -15.52 2.07 -3.24
CA ASN A 255 -16.88 2.38 -3.68
C ASN A 255 -17.00 2.66 -5.18
N LEU A 256 -15.94 3.12 -5.85
CA LEU A 256 -15.89 3.38 -7.29
C LEU A 256 -15.68 2.12 -8.15
N PHE A 257 -14.92 1.15 -7.64
CA PHE A 257 -14.45 -0.01 -8.43
C PHE A 257 -14.99 -1.37 -7.94
N ILE A 258 -15.79 -1.40 -6.87
CA ILE A 258 -16.56 -2.60 -6.45
C ILE A 258 -17.78 -2.86 -7.34
N TYR A 259 -18.22 -1.84 -8.12
CA TYR A 259 -19.27 -1.95 -9.12
C TYR A 259 -18.63 -1.84 -10.51
N ARG A 260 -18.52 -2.97 -11.20
CA ARG A 260 -17.81 -3.03 -12.50
C ARG A 260 -18.40 -2.09 -13.53
N GLY A 261 -17.54 -1.42 -14.29
CA GLY A 261 -17.91 -0.47 -15.33
C GLY A 261 -18.42 0.88 -14.80
N GLN A 262 -18.48 1.12 -13.48
CA GLN A 262 -18.91 2.43 -12.95
C GLN A 262 -18.00 3.57 -13.40
N PHE A 263 -16.68 3.32 -13.52
CA PHE A 263 -15.75 4.30 -14.07
C PHE A 263 -15.99 4.55 -15.57
N ARG A 264 -16.24 3.50 -16.36
CA ARG A 264 -16.64 3.61 -17.77
C ARG A 264 -17.90 4.47 -17.91
N GLN A 265 -18.91 4.23 -17.08
CA GLN A 265 -20.15 5.01 -17.08
C GLN A 265 -19.88 6.49 -16.77
N LEU A 266 -19.10 6.83 -15.74
CA LEU A 266 -18.78 8.22 -15.41
C LEU A 266 -18.07 8.98 -16.55
N VAL A 267 -17.31 8.28 -17.40
CA VAL A 267 -16.70 8.84 -18.61
C VAL A 267 -17.71 8.96 -19.75
N GLN A 268 -18.56 7.96 -19.96
CA GLN A 268 -19.61 7.98 -20.99
C GLN A 268 -20.70 9.04 -20.72
N ASP A 269 -21.05 9.25 -19.44
CA ASP A 269 -21.97 10.29 -18.97
C ASP A 269 -21.32 11.70 -18.97
N GLY A 270 -20.06 11.84 -19.42
CA GLY A 270 -19.34 13.11 -19.50
C GLY A 270 -18.96 13.76 -18.16
N GLN A 271 -19.12 13.06 -17.04
CA GLN A 271 -18.81 13.58 -15.69
C GLN A 271 -17.29 13.59 -15.39
N VAL A 272 -16.55 12.79 -16.15
CA VAL A 272 -15.11 12.54 -16.06
C VAL A 272 -14.52 12.53 -17.48
N TRP A 273 -13.37 13.18 -17.67
CA TRP A 273 -12.66 13.23 -18.95
C TRP A 273 -11.23 12.72 -18.78
N ILE A 274 -10.81 11.79 -19.64
CA ILE A 274 -9.45 11.22 -19.68
C ILE A 274 -8.67 11.95 -20.80
N PRO A 275 -7.49 12.52 -20.53
CA PRO A 275 -6.66 13.13 -21.57
C PRO A 275 -6.06 12.07 -22.50
N HIS A 276 -5.92 12.39 -23.79
CA HIS A 276 -5.29 11.48 -24.77
C HIS A 276 -3.79 11.24 -24.52
N ILE A 277 -3.15 12.06 -23.70
CA ILE A 277 -1.77 11.89 -23.25
C ILE A 277 -1.85 11.70 -21.74
N ALA A 278 -1.37 10.56 -21.25
CA ALA A 278 -1.26 10.33 -19.81
C ALA A 278 -0.09 11.15 -19.26
N ASP A 279 -0.40 12.10 -18.36
CA ASP A 279 0.61 12.71 -17.50
C ASP A 279 1.25 11.65 -16.57
N VAL A 280 2.45 11.95 -16.06
CA VAL A 280 3.09 11.10 -15.05
C VAL A 280 2.16 10.93 -13.86
N TYR A 281 1.95 9.70 -13.36
CA TYR A 281 1.06 9.45 -12.21
C TYR A 281 1.41 10.34 -11.00
N HIS A 282 0.41 11.05 -10.48
CA HIS A 282 0.55 11.99 -9.37
C HIS A 282 -0.24 11.51 -8.14
N THR A 283 0.21 11.83 -6.94
CA THR A 283 -0.54 11.52 -5.70
C THR A 283 -1.72 12.48 -5.54
N PHE A 284 -2.92 11.96 -5.23
CA PHE A 284 -4.12 12.75 -4.99
C PHE A 284 -3.88 13.92 -4.03
N GLN A 285 -4.35 15.10 -4.45
CA GLN A 285 -4.46 16.31 -3.64
C GLN A 285 -5.93 16.79 -3.72
N PRO A 286 -6.57 17.16 -2.59
CA PRO A 286 -7.91 17.74 -2.62
C PRO A 286 -7.87 19.19 -3.12
N GLU A 287 -8.04 19.38 -4.43
CA GLU A 287 -7.94 20.70 -5.07
C GLU A 287 -9.01 21.68 -4.54
N GLY A 288 -8.55 22.81 -3.99
CA GLY A 288 -9.40 23.95 -3.59
C GLY A 288 -10.37 23.70 -2.42
N ARG A 289 -10.34 22.54 -1.77
CA ARG A 289 -11.25 22.21 -0.65
C ARG A 289 -10.64 22.55 0.70
N ALA A 290 -11.46 23.06 1.61
CA ALA A 290 -11.12 23.17 3.03
C ALA A 290 -10.97 21.78 3.68
N ASP A 291 -10.11 21.68 4.70
CA ASP A 291 -9.56 20.42 5.26
C ASP A 291 -10.59 19.37 5.71
N TRP A 292 -11.83 19.78 5.95
CA TRP A 292 -12.95 18.96 6.46
C TRP A 292 -13.89 18.41 5.38
N CYS A 293 -13.62 18.65 4.08
CA CYS A 293 -14.52 18.24 3.01
C CYS A 293 -14.24 16.79 2.58
N THR A 294 -15.24 15.91 2.71
CA THR A 294 -15.09 14.48 2.45
C THR A 294 -14.77 14.15 0.99
N ILE A 295 -13.91 13.15 0.78
CA ILE A 295 -13.53 12.69 -0.56
C ILE A 295 -14.66 11.85 -1.17
N SER A 296 -15.19 12.28 -2.32
CA SER A 296 -16.24 11.53 -3.02
C SER A 296 -15.69 10.56 -4.07
N VAL A 297 -16.54 9.62 -4.48
CA VAL A 297 -16.31 8.70 -5.62
C VAL A 297 -15.95 9.48 -6.90
N LEU A 298 -16.61 10.61 -7.15
CA LEU A 298 -16.36 11.44 -8.34
C LEU A 298 -15.03 12.20 -8.28
N ASP A 299 -14.56 12.57 -7.09
CA ASP A 299 -13.23 13.19 -6.91
C ASP A 299 -12.12 12.17 -7.20
N VAL A 300 -12.30 10.92 -6.78
CA VAL A 300 -11.38 9.82 -7.12
C VAL A 300 -11.41 9.54 -8.61
N ALA A 301 -12.59 9.41 -9.23
CA ALA A 301 -12.71 9.14 -10.66
C ALA A 301 -12.04 10.25 -11.50
N ARG A 302 -12.27 11.53 -11.16
CA ARG A 302 -11.59 12.67 -11.79
C ARG A 302 -10.08 12.63 -11.62
N HIS A 303 -9.58 12.22 -10.46
CA HIS A 303 -8.13 12.11 -10.23
C HIS A 303 -7.48 10.98 -11.03
N PHE A 304 -8.11 9.79 -11.08
CA PHE A 304 -7.65 8.68 -11.92
C PHE A 304 -7.60 9.08 -13.41
N ALA A 305 -8.68 9.68 -13.91
CA ALA A 305 -8.74 10.18 -15.28
C ALA A 305 -7.73 11.31 -15.56
N LYS A 306 -7.55 12.26 -14.63
CA LYS A 306 -6.52 13.32 -14.74
C LYS A 306 -5.10 12.74 -14.81
N CYS A 307 -4.85 11.61 -14.16
CA CYS A 307 -3.58 10.87 -14.25
C CYS A 307 -3.51 9.94 -15.48
N GLY A 308 -4.42 10.06 -16.43
CA GLY A 308 -4.39 9.31 -17.69
C GLY A 308 -4.74 7.83 -17.61
N VAL A 309 -5.27 7.35 -16.48
CA VAL A 309 -5.62 5.92 -16.32
C VAL A 309 -6.75 5.55 -17.27
N SER A 310 -6.51 4.53 -18.10
CA SER A 310 -7.47 4.09 -19.12
C SER A 310 -8.62 3.27 -18.53
N ILE A 311 -9.75 3.21 -19.24
CA ILE A 311 -10.90 2.38 -18.84
C ILE A 311 -10.51 0.89 -18.85
N GLU A 312 -9.68 0.50 -19.82
CA GLU A 312 -9.14 -0.84 -19.98
C GLU A 312 -8.17 -1.20 -18.83
N GLU A 313 -7.35 -0.27 -18.32
CA GLU A 313 -6.54 -0.50 -17.12
C GLU A 313 -7.41 -0.73 -15.88
N ILE A 314 -8.51 0.02 -15.74
CA ILE A 314 -9.47 -0.16 -14.65
C ILE A 314 -10.12 -1.55 -14.70
N GLU A 315 -10.73 -1.90 -15.83
CA GLU A 315 -11.52 -3.13 -15.97
C GLU A 315 -10.68 -4.41 -15.97
N ASN A 316 -9.46 -4.38 -16.55
CA ASN A 316 -8.60 -5.55 -16.59
C ASN A 316 -7.81 -5.78 -15.29
N PHE A 317 -7.52 -4.72 -14.52
CA PHE A 317 -6.63 -4.82 -13.34
C PHE A 317 -7.31 -4.36 -12.04
N VAL A 318 -7.89 -3.16 -12.01
CA VAL A 318 -8.34 -2.53 -10.75
C VAL A 318 -9.62 -3.15 -10.22
N GLU A 319 -10.67 -3.31 -11.03
CA GLU A 319 -11.95 -3.87 -10.56
C GLU A 319 -11.80 -5.33 -10.07
N PRO A 320 -11.13 -6.26 -10.80
CA PRO A 320 -10.92 -7.63 -10.32
C PRO A 320 -10.08 -7.71 -9.05
N TRP A 321 -9.13 -6.78 -8.85
CA TRP A 321 -8.33 -6.70 -7.63
C TRP A 321 -9.13 -6.12 -6.45
N ILE A 322 -10.02 -5.14 -6.68
CA ILE A 322 -10.88 -4.56 -5.64
C ILE A 322 -11.88 -5.58 -5.11
N GLU A 323 -12.42 -6.47 -5.95
CA GLU A 323 -13.25 -7.60 -5.51
C GLU A 323 -12.50 -8.51 -4.51
N GLU A 324 -11.24 -8.84 -4.78
CA GLU A 324 -10.40 -9.67 -3.91
C GLU A 324 -9.90 -8.91 -2.67
N PHE A 325 -9.66 -7.61 -2.80
CA PHE A 325 -9.39 -6.73 -1.67
C PHE A 325 -10.59 -6.66 -0.71
N ALA A 326 -11.82 -6.63 -1.24
CA ALA A 326 -13.05 -6.64 -0.47
C ALA A 326 -13.32 -8.01 0.19
N LYS A 327 -13.02 -9.14 -0.49
CA LYS A 327 -13.10 -10.49 0.12
C LYS A 327 -12.09 -10.69 1.24
N SER A 328 -10.83 -10.30 1.01
CA SER A 328 -9.72 -10.46 1.97
C SER A 328 -9.77 -9.44 3.12
N SER A 329 -10.37 -8.27 2.90
CA SER A 329 -10.75 -7.36 3.96
C SER A 329 -12.08 -7.79 4.55
N VAL A 330 -12.04 -8.63 5.59
CA VAL A 330 -13.18 -8.85 6.49
C VAL A 330 -13.48 -7.53 7.22
N LEU A 331 -14.14 -6.61 6.52
CA LEU A 331 -14.70 -5.40 7.08
C LEU A 331 -15.79 -5.84 8.07
N PRO A 332 -15.81 -5.32 9.31
CA PRO A 332 -16.92 -5.58 10.21
C PRO A 332 -18.22 -5.12 9.54
N TYR A 333 -19.30 -5.86 9.78
CA TYR A 333 -20.57 -5.80 9.03
C TYR A 333 -21.20 -4.39 8.93
N GLU A 334 -20.78 -3.44 9.76
CA GLU A 334 -21.20 -2.04 9.76
C GLU A 334 -20.97 -1.32 8.41
N PHE A 335 -19.95 -1.71 7.62
CA PHE A 335 -19.76 -1.16 6.27
C PHE A 335 -20.96 -1.44 5.33
N SER A 336 -21.73 -2.50 5.59
CA SER A 336 -22.96 -2.84 4.86
C SER A 336 -24.12 -1.89 5.18
N LEU A 337 -24.11 -1.23 6.35
CA LEU A 337 -25.16 -0.27 6.75
C LEU A 337 -24.94 1.10 6.09
N PHE A 338 -23.68 1.51 5.90
CA PHE A 338 -23.37 2.80 5.28
C PHE A 338 -23.69 2.81 3.78
N THR A 339 -23.32 1.77 3.04
CA THR A 339 -23.66 1.64 1.61
C THR A 339 -25.17 1.53 1.40
N ARG A 340 -25.89 0.74 2.22
CA ARG A 340 -27.36 0.63 2.16
C ARG A 340 -28.09 1.97 2.36
N SER A 341 -27.54 2.90 3.14
CA SER A 341 -28.13 4.24 3.26
C SER A 341 -27.95 5.10 2.00
N VAL A 342 -26.87 4.90 1.23
CA VAL A 342 -26.59 5.68 0.01
C VAL A 342 -27.39 5.15 -1.19
N THR A 343 -27.50 3.82 -1.36
CA THR A 343 -28.22 3.22 -2.49
C THR A 343 -29.70 3.63 -2.54
N VAL A 344 -30.33 3.90 -1.40
CA VAL A 344 -31.75 4.33 -1.32
C VAL A 344 -32.00 5.71 -1.94
N TYR A 345 -30.98 6.57 -2.06
CA TYR A 345 -31.12 7.91 -2.67
C TYR A 345 -30.89 7.94 -4.19
N PHE A 346 -30.34 6.88 -4.79
CA PHE A 346 -30.09 6.81 -6.24
C PHE A 346 -31.16 6.06 -7.06
N LEU A 347 -32.27 5.66 -6.42
CA LEU A 347 -33.43 5.01 -7.06
C LEU A 347 -34.71 5.84 -6.98
N ARG A 348 -34.57 7.17 -6.85
CA ARG A 348 -35.67 8.17 -6.89
C ARG A 348 -35.24 9.49 -7.54
N ILE A 349 -34.84 9.40 -8.81
CA ILE A 349 -34.90 10.50 -9.79
C ILE A 349 -35.52 9.89 -11.05
#